data_AF-A0A2V9GPS0-F1
#
_entry.id   AF-A0A2V9GPS0-F1
#
_cell.length_a   1.000
_cell.length_b   1.000
_cell.length_c   1.000
_cell.angle_alpha   90.00
_cell.angle_beta   90.00
_cell.angle_gamma   90.00
#
_symmetry.space_group_name_H-M   'P 1'
#
loop_
_entity.id
_entity.type
_entity.pdbx_description
1 polymer ?
#
loop_
_entity_poly.entity_id
_entity_poly.type
_entity_poly.pdbx_seq_one_letter_code
_entity_poly.pdbx_strand_id
1 'polypeptide(L)'
;MKKRAFVMATLLVLSIMVAAQVAQAEEPMLVNIPFAFTAGNVTLPAGEYRVQKLDGNSAVVLISCTDASASAMVLSNAAQAKKAQTQSKLVFKRYENRYFLSQLWTAGSIHGRQLLKSRAEKEIAQSARLDNQGEITLVARLSPR
;
A
#
# COMPACT_ATOMS: atom_id res chain seq x y z
N MET A 1 16.62 54.30 -30.83
CA MET A 1 17.12 52.99 -30.34
C MET A 1 16.55 52.65 -28.94
N LYS A 2 15.23 52.49 -28.77
CA LYS A 2 14.62 52.30 -27.42
C LYS A 2 13.55 51.19 -27.32
N LYS A 3 13.27 50.47 -28.42
CA LYS A 3 12.23 49.40 -28.44
C LYS A 3 12.77 47.98 -28.22
N ARG A 4 14.10 47.79 -28.21
CA ARG A 4 14.74 46.47 -27.99
C ARG A 4 14.98 46.15 -26.52
N ALA A 5 15.06 47.17 -25.66
CA ALA A 5 15.23 46.99 -24.22
C ALA A 5 13.95 46.51 -23.52
N PHE A 6 12.78 46.82 -24.08
CA PHE A 6 11.50 46.42 -23.48
C PHE A 6 11.16 44.94 -23.71
N VAL A 7 11.71 44.32 -24.77
CA VAL A 7 11.45 42.92 -25.12
C VAL A 7 12.29 41.96 -24.27
N MET A 8 13.43 42.40 -23.72
CA MET A 8 14.23 41.58 -22.81
C MET A 8 13.76 41.63 -21.35
N ALA A 9 12.89 42.59 -20.99
CA ALA A 9 12.36 42.69 -19.63
C ALA A 9 11.17 41.74 -19.37
N THR A 10 10.51 41.24 -20.41
CA THR A 10 9.38 40.30 -20.28
C THR A 10 9.80 38.83 -20.19
N LEU A 11 11.10 38.50 -20.33
CA LEU A 11 11.57 37.12 -20.37
C LEU A 11 12.02 36.56 -19.00
N LEU A 12 12.00 37.35 -17.92
CA LEU A 12 12.64 36.97 -16.64
C LEU A 12 11.69 36.79 -15.45
N VAL A 13 10.36 36.73 -15.66
CA VAL A 13 9.40 36.63 -14.55
C VAL A 13 8.33 35.56 -14.81
N LEU A 14 8.76 34.36 -15.20
CA LEU A 14 7.98 33.17 -14.89
C LEU A 14 8.87 32.21 -14.12
N SER A 15 9.12 32.60 -12.87
CA SER A 15 9.65 31.78 -11.81
C SER A 15 8.95 30.43 -11.83
N ILE A 16 9.70 29.42 -12.25
CA ILE A 16 9.30 28.03 -12.20
C ILE A 16 9.13 27.70 -10.72
N MET A 17 7.90 27.78 -10.21
CA MET A 17 7.52 27.08 -8.99
C MET A 17 7.59 25.59 -9.32
N VAL A 18 8.79 25.01 -9.25
CA VAL A 18 8.92 23.58 -9.03
C VAL A 18 8.40 23.38 -7.61
N ALA A 19 7.11 23.08 -7.48
CA ALA A 19 6.63 22.42 -6.29
C ALA A 19 7.39 21.10 -6.23
N ALA A 20 8.49 21.08 -5.50
CA ALA A 20 9.13 19.85 -5.09
C ALA A 20 8.05 19.11 -4.29
N GLN A 21 7.35 18.20 -4.96
CA GLN A 21 6.54 17.20 -4.28
C GLN A 21 7.56 16.39 -3.51
N VAL A 22 7.81 16.78 -2.26
CA VAL A 22 8.56 15.97 -1.32
C VAL A 22 7.79 14.67 -1.27
N ALA A 23 8.29 13.66 -1.98
CA ALA A 23 7.75 12.32 -1.90
C ALA A 23 7.95 11.90 -0.45
N GLN A 24 6.93 12.13 0.38
CA GLN A 24 6.99 11.75 1.77
C GLN A 24 7.19 10.24 1.76
N ALA A 25 8.35 9.79 2.24
CA ALA A 25 8.59 8.38 2.48
C ALA A 25 7.42 7.88 3.34
N GLU A 26 6.57 7.04 2.76
CA GLU A 26 5.40 6.51 3.45
C GLU A 26 5.87 5.81 4.71
N GLU A 27 5.29 6.21 5.84
CA GLU A 27 5.66 5.59 7.10
C GLU A 27 5.26 4.12 7.12
N PRO A 28 6.14 3.26 7.64
CA PRO A 28 5.86 1.84 7.79
C PRO A 28 4.66 1.63 8.72
N MET A 29 3.78 0.73 8.31
CA MET A 29 2.63 0.29 9.11
C MET A 29 3.04 -0.87 10.01
N LEU A 30 2.65 -0.83 11.28
CA LEU A 30 2.72 -1.97 12.21
C LEU A 30 1.32 -2.51 12.45
N VAL A 31 1.16 -3.83 12.34
CA VAL A 31 -0.13 -4.50 12.50
C VAL A 31 0.06 -5.85 13.18
N ASN A 32 -0.75 -6.12 14.20
CA ASN A 32 -0.84 -7.44 14.80
C ASN A 32 -1.87 -8.28 14.04
N ILE A 33 -1.43 -9.40 13.45
CA ILE A 33 -2.26 -10.30 12.65
C ILE A 33 -2.46 -11.60 13.43
N PRO A 34 -3.69 -11.90 13.91
CA PRO A 34 -3.93 -13.01 14.85
C PRO A 34 -4.09 -14.39 14.17
N PHE A 35 -3.77 -14.50 12.88
CA PHE A 35 -3.90 -15.73 12.10
C PHE A 35 -2.78 -15.85 11.07
N ALA A 36 -2.52 -17.08 10.63
CA ALA A 36 -1.65 -17.30 9.47
C ALA A 36 -2.32 -16.77 8.20
N PHE A 37 -1.55 -16.12 7.33
CA PHE A 37 -2.06 -15.50 6.12
C PHE A 37 -1.10 -15.66 4.95
N THR A 38 -1.63 -15.56 3.75
CA THR A 38 -0.86 -15.60 2.51
C THR A 38 -0.76 -14.20 1.91
N ALA A 39 0.44 -13.76 1.58
CA ALA A 39 0.70 -12.53 0.84
C ALA A 39 1.51 -12.87 -0.42
N GLY A 40 0.91 -12.67 -1.60
CA GLY A 40 1.47 -13.23 -2.83
C GLY A 40 1.58 -14.75 -2.70
N ASN A 41 2.76 -15.31 -2.94
CA ASN A 41 2.99 -16.77 -2.89
C ASN A 41 3.57 -17.25 -1.54
N VAL A 42 3.68 -16.37 -0.54
CA VAL A 42 4.29 -16.70 0.76
C VAL A 42 3.20 -16.79 1.83
N THR A 43 3.23 -17.86 2.62
CA THR A 43 2.39 -17.99 3.83
C THR A 43 3.20 -17.59 5.04
N LEU A 44 2.65 -16.66 5.82
CA LEU A 44 3.24 -16.05 6.99
C LEU A 44 2.42 -16.45 8.23
N PRO A 45 3.08 -16.72 9.38
CA PRO A 45 2.38 -17.05 10.62
C PRO A 45 1.61 -15.86 11.21
N ALA A 46 0.82 -16.12 12.27
CA ALA A 46 0.28 -15.05 13.11
C ALA A 46 1.43 -14.32 13.82
N GLY A 47 1.30 -13.00 14.00
CA GLY A 47 2.31 -12.18 14.67
C GLY A 47 2.17 -10.69 14.36
N GLU A 48 3.12 -9.89 14.88
CA GLU A 48 3.24 -8.48 14.52
C GLU A 48 4.09 -8.32 13.25
N TYR A 49 3.57 -7.52 12.32
CA TYR A 49 4.19 -7.29 11.02
C TYR A 49 4.41 -5.82 10.77
N ARG A 50 5.59 -5.52 10.24
CA ARG A 50 5.91 -4.27 9.58
C ARG A 50 5.60 -4.38 8.09
N VAL A 51 4.82 -3.45 7.57
CA VAL A 51 4.43 -3.37 6.17
C VAL A 51 4.85 -2.02 5.60
N GLN A 52 5.64 -2.05 4.52
CA GLN A 52 6.15 -0.85 3.88
C GLN A 52 6.35 -1.06 2.39
N LYS A 53 6.25 0.02 1.61
CA LYS A 53 6.70 0.01 0.22
C LYS A 53 8.24 0.08 0.21
N LEU A 54 8.87 -0.58 -0.76
CA LEU A 54 10.33 -0.55 -0.86
C LEU A 54 10.87 0.84 -1.23
N ASP A 55 10.05 1.63 -1.94
CA ASP A 55 10.30 3.03 -2.29
C ASP A 55 8.96 3.80 -2.39
N GLY A 56 9.01 5.12 -2.59
CA GLY A 56 7.86 6.01 -2.53
C GLY A 56 6.72 5.68 -3.52
N ASN A 57 7.01 5.10 -4.69
CA ASN A 57 5.99 4.70 -5.67
C ASN A 57 6.07 3.21 -6.07
N SER A 58 6.73 2.41 -5.24
CA SER A 58 7.07 1.03 -5.60
C SER A 58 5.82 0.20 -5.84
N ALA A 59 5.89 -0.67 -6.85
CA ALA A 59 4.92 -1.74 -6.99
C ALA A 59 5.11 -2.83 -5.94
N VAL A 60 6.26 -2.86 -5.29
CA VAL A 60 6.65 -3.89 -4.32
C VAL A 60 6.35 -3.43 -2.89
N VAL A 61 5.66 -4.30 -2.17
CA VAL A 61 5.44 -4.16 -0.72
C VAL A 61 6.28 -5.21 -0.01
N LEU A 62 7.04 -4.77 0.98
CA LEU A 62 7.74 -5.63 1.93
C LEU A 62 6.89 -5.80 3.18
N ILE A 63 6.66 -7.05 3.55
CA ILE A 63 5.96 -7.48 4.75
C ILE A 63 6.96 -8.30 5.56
N SER A 64 7.31 -7.85 6.76
CA SER A 64 8.30 -8.51 7.61
C SER A 64 7.76 -8.68 9.02
N CYS A 65 7.86 -9.89 9.56
CA CYS A 65 7.58 -10.14 10.98
C CYS A 65 8.58 -9.36 11.84
N THR A 66 8.13 -8.78 12.95
CA THR A 66 9.00 -8.04 13.86
C THR A 66 9.89 -8.96 14.69
N ASP A 67 9.38 -10.15 15.03
CA ASP A 67 9.98 -11.04 16.03
C ASP A 67 10.60 -12.31 15.42
N ALA A 68 10.46 -12.50 14.11
CA ALA A 68 10.95 -13.68 13.40
C ALA A 68 11.50 -13.33 12.02
N SER A 69 12.33 -14.20 11.44
CA SER A 69 12.89 -14.01 10.09
C SER A 69 11.89 -14.22 8.95
N ALA A 70 10.59 -14.28 9.23
CA ALA A 70 9.55 -14.46 8.23
C ALA A 70 9.27 -13.14 7.50
N SER A 71 9.39 -13.15 6.17
CA SER A 71 9.10 -11.97 5.34
C SER A 71 8.58 -12.36 3.96
N ALA A 72 7.93 -11.41 3.30
CA ALA A 72 7.44 -11.53 1.92
C ALA A 72 7.62 -10.20 1.19
N MET A 73 8.10 -10.29 -0.05
CA MET A 73 8.04 -9.18 -1.01
C MET A 73 6.98 -9.50 -2.05
N VAL A 74 6.00 -8.61 -2.19
CA VAL A 74 4.81 -8.88 -3.00
C VAL A 74 4.55 -7.73 -3.96
N LEU A 75 4.27 -8.10 -5.21
CA LEU A 75 3.80 -7.16 -6.22
C LEU A 75 2.36 -6.74 -5.96
N SER A 76 2.10 -5.46 -6.19
CA SER A 76 0.81 -4.84 -6.01
C SER A 76 0.52 -3.87 -7.15
N ASN A 77 -0.76 -3.57 -7.37
CA ASN A 77 -1.23 -2.49 -8.20
C ASN A 77 -1.60 -1.27 -7.33
N ALA A 78 -1.60 -0.08 -7.94
CA ALA A 78 -2.18 1.08 -7.30
C ALA A 78 -3.69 0.89 -7.11
N ALA A 79 -4.19 1.26 -5.94
CA ALA A 79 -5.61 1.32 -5.63
C ALA A 79 -5.98 2.75 -5.25
N GLN A 80 -7.22 3.15 -5.53
CA GLN A 80 -7.73 4.47 -5.19
C GLN A 80 -9.13 4.35 -4.57
N ALA A 81 -9.32 5.00 -3.42
CA ALA A 81 -10.60 5.11 -2.75
C ALA A 81 -11.32 6.41 -3.14
N LYS A 82 -12.65 6.42 -3.00
CA LYS A 82 -13.48 7.61 -3.26
C LYS A 82 -13.24 8.75 -2.27
N LYS A 83 -12.80 8.41 -1.04
CA LYS A 83 -12.54 9.34 0.06
C LYS A 83 -11.27 8.92 0.78
N ALA A 84 -10.62 9.89 1.42
CA ALA A 84 -9.44 9.64 2.24
C ALA A 84 -9.78 8.62 3.33
N GLN A 85 -8.87 7.68 3.57
CA GLN A 85 -9.06 6.66 4.59
C GLN A 85 -8.88 7.30 5.97
N THR A 86 -9.76 6.99 6.92
CA THR A 86 -9.69 7.51 8.29
C THR A 86 -8.60 6.83 9.12
N GLN A 87 -8.21 5.62 8.74
CA GLN A 87 -7.24 4.78 9.44
C GLN A 87 -6.37 4.04 8.44
N SER A 88 -5.13 3.78 8.83
CA SER A 88 -4.26 2.83 8.14
C SER A 88 -4.78 1.43 8.42
N LYS A 89 -4.91 0.59 7.39
CA LYS A 89 -5.52 -0.73 7.52
C LYS A 89 -5.05 -1.71 6.46
N LEU A 90 -5.09 -2.98 6.82
CA LEU A 90 -4.91 -4.12 5.94
C LEU A 90 -6.26 -4.78 5.72
N VAL A 91 -6.54 -5.13 4.46
CA VAL A 91 -7.76 -5.84 4.08
C VAL A 91 -7.40 -7.22 3.60
N PHE A 92 -8.02 -8.23 4.19
CA PHE A 92 -7.82 -9.64 3.89
C PHE A 92 -9.08 -10.21 3.27
N LYS A 93 -8.90 -11.03 2.23
CA LYS A 93 -9.93 -11.93 1.74
C LYS A 93 -9.85 -13.23 2.51
N ARG A 94 -10.98 -13.64 3.06
CA ARG A 94 -11.15 -14.90 3.76
C ARG A 94 -11.93 -15.86 2.88
N TYR A 95 -11.39 -17.06 2.70
CA TYR A 95 -12.09 -18.18 2.09
C TYR A 95 -12.07 -19.31 3.13
N GLU A 96 -13.20 -19.52 3.80
CA GLU A 96 -13.33 -20.42 4.97
C GLU A 96 -12.35 -20.04 6.11
N ASN A 97 -11.26 -20.80 6.25
CA ASN A 97 -10.22 -20.62 7.26
C ASN A 97 -8.86 -20.21 6.66
N ARG A 98 -8.84 -19.74 5.41
CA ARG A 98 -7.65 -19.25 4.71
C ARG A 98 -7.76 -17.75 4.45
N TYR A 99 -6.68 -17.03 4.75
CA TYR A 99 -6.64 -15.56 4.72
C TYR A 99 -5.59 -15.09 3.71
N PHE A 100 -5.99 -14.22 2.81
CA PHE A 100 -5.12 -13.66 1.77
C PHE A 100 -5.09 -12.15 1.89
N LEU A 101 -3.91 -11.57 2.05
CA LEU A 101 -3.78 -10.12 2.09
C LEU A 101 -4.12 -9.56 0.71
N SER A 102 -5.14 -8.69 0.66
CA SER A 102 -5.68 -8.17 -0.59
C SER A 102 -5.36 -6.69 -0.78
N GLN A 103 -5.47 -5.87 0.26
CA GLN A 103 -5.24 -4.43 0.14
C GLN A 103 -4.54 -3.81 1.35
N LEU A 104 -3.91 -2.67 1.09
CA LEU A 104 -3.20 -1.84 2.03
C LEU A 104 -3.69 -0.40 1.86
N TRP A 105 -4.02 0.25 2.97
CA TRP A 105 -4.55 1.60 3.00
C TRP A 105 -3.85 2.41 4.07
N THR A 106 -3.60 3.68 3.78
CA THR A 106 -2.92 4.62 4.69
C THR A 106 -3.89 5.72 5.12
N ALA A 107 -3.93 6.05 6.41
CA ALA A 107 -4.74 7.14 6.94
C ALA A 107 -4.41 8.48 6.23
N GLY A 108 -5.44 9.29 5.96
CA GLY A 108 -5.32 10.58 5.28
C GLY A 108 -5.12 10.49 3.76
N SER A 109 -4.89 9.30 3.20
CA SER A 109 -4.67 9.10 1.76
C SER A 109 -5.91 8.52 1.07
N ILE A 110 -6.14 8.93 -0.18
CA ILE A 110 -7.06 8.23 -1.11
C ILE A 110 -6.35 7.10 -1.85
N HIS A 111 -5.02 7.06 -1.81
CA HIS A 111 -4.21 6.07 -2.49
C HIS A 111 -3.94 4.88 -1.56
N GLY A 112 -3.98 3.69 -2.12
CA GLY A 112 -3.64 2.44 -1.45
C GLY A 112 -2.97 1.48 -2.43
N ARG A 113 -2.74 0.26 -1.97
CA ARG A 113 -2.18 -0.82 -2.78
C ARG A 113 -3.12 -2.00 -2.79
N GLN A 114 -3.24 -2.67 -3.93
CA GLN A 114 -3.94 -3.94 -4.07
C GLN A 114 -2.95 -5.01 -4.47
N LEU A 115 -2.76 -6.01 -3.62
CA LEU A 115 -1.83 -7.11 -3.90
C LEU A 115 -2.36 -7.96 -5.06
N LEU A 116 -1.43 -8.52 -5.84
CA LEU A 116 -1.77 -9.50 -6.86
C LEU A 116 -2.21 -10.80 -6.20
N LYS A 117 -3.35 -11.33 -6.65
CA LYS A 117 -3.84 -12.64 -6.21
C LYS A 117 -2.85 -13.74 -6.59
N SER A 118 -2.52 -14.59 -5.64
CA SER A 118 -1.70 -15.77 -5.88
C SER A 118 -2.46 -16.80 -6.71
N ARG A 119 -1.72 -17.77 -7.26
CA ARG A 119 -2.36 -18.92 -7.93
C ARG A 119 -3.30 -19.67 -7.00
N ALA A 120 -2.85 -19.93 -5.77
CA ALA A 120 -3.65 -20.60 -4.75
C ALA A 120 -4.92 -19.81 -4.41
N GLU A 121 -4.84 -18.47 -4.29
CA GLU A 121 -6.03 -17.65 -4.04
C GLU A 121 -7.03 -17.74 -5.21
N LYS A 122 -6.55 -17.70 -6.46
CA LYS A 122 -7.42 -17.80 -7.64
C LYS A 122 -8.14 -19.13 -7.71
N GLU A 123 -7.45 -20.24 -7.45
CA GLU A 123 -8.02 -21.59 -7.46
C GLU A 123 -9.09 -21.75 -6.35
N ILE A 124 -8.82 -21.23 -5.15
CA ILE A 124 -9.79 -21.25 -4.05
C ILE A 124 -10.97 -20.33 -4.35
N ALA A 125 -10.75 -19.13 -4.88
CA ALA A 125 -11.82 -18.20 -5.19
C ALA A 125 -12.78 -18.71 -6.28
N GLN A 126 -12.31 -19.57 -7.19
CA GLN A 126 -13.15 -20.19 -8.23
C GLN A 126 -14.01 -21.33 -7.70
N SER A 127 -13.53 -22.05 -6.69
CA SER A 127 -14.20 -23.21 -6.10
C SER A 127 -15.03 -22.86 -4.86
N ALA A 128 -14.75 -21.73 -4.22
CA ALA A 128 -15.45 -21.27 -3.02
C ALA A 128 -16.86 -20.77 -3.36
N ARG A 129 -17.85 -21.31 -2.65
CA ARG A 129 -19.21 -20.79 -2.64
C ARG A 129 -19.25 -19.40 -1.99
N LEU A 130 -20.22 -18.57 -2.41
CA LEU A 130 -20.32 -17.16 -1.99
C LEU A 130 -20.50 -16.98 -0.48
N ASP A 131 -21.16 -17.93 0.18
CA ASP A 131 -21.36 -17.99 1.64
C ASP A 131 -20.06 -18.18 2.44
N ASN A 132 -19.04 -18.79 1.82
CA ASN A 132 -17.75 -19.07 2.44
C ASN A 132 -16.68 -18.00 2.18
N GLN A 133 -17.03 -16.94 1.44
CA GLN A 133 -16.16 -15.80 1.16
C GLN A 133 -16.46 -14.64 2.12
N GLY A 134 -15.42 -13.99 2.63
CA GLY A 134 -15.57 -12.82 3.48
C GLY A 134 -14.39 -11.88 3.38
N GLU A 135 -14.53 -10.72 4.00
CA GLU A 135 -13.47 -9.73 4.10
C GLU A 135 -13.20 -9.43 5.58
N ILE A 136 -11.92 -9.32 5.93
CA ILE A 136 -11.48 -8.92 7.27
C ILE A 136 -10.60 -7.69 7.13
N THR A 137 -10.89 -6.68 7.94
CA THR A 137 -10.08 -5.48 8.03
C THR A 137 -9.36 -5.45 9.37
N LEU A 138 -8.04 -5.30 9.34
CA LEU A 138 -7.22 -5.07 10.52
C LEU A 138 -6.66 -3.65 10.48
N VAL A 139 -6.86 -2.91 11.56
CA VAL A 139 -6.32 -1.56 11.70
C VAL A 139 -4.83 -1.64 12.00
N ALA A 140 -4.03 -0.88 11.26
CA ALA A 140 -2.60 -0.74 11.48
C ALA A 140 -2.32 0.57 12.22
N ARG A 141 -1.34 0.53 13.12
CA ARG A 141 -0.74 1.73 13.69
C ARG A 141 0.42 2.17 12.79
N LEU A 142 0.61 3.46 12.63
CA LEU A 142 1.82 3.98 11.99
C LEU A 142 2.97 3.89 13.00
N SER A 143 4.13 3.41 12.57
CA SER A 143 5.32 3.47 13.43
C SER A 143 5.89 4.88 13.36
N PRO A 144 5.99 5.62 14.48
CA PRO A 144 6.65 6.91 14.49
C PRO A 144 8.11 6.76 14.05
N ARG A 145 8.60 7.76 13.32
CA ARG A 145 10.01 7.92 12.92
C ARG A 145 10.96 7.96 14.10
#